data_AF-A0AAR5NZN4-F1
#
_entry.id   AF-A0AAR5NZN4-F1
#
_cell.length_a   1.000
_cell.length_b   1.000
_cell.length_c   1.000
_cell.angle_alpha   90.00
_cell.angle_beta   90.00
_cell.angle_gamma   90.00
#
_symmetry.space_group_name_H-M   'P 1'
#
loop_
_entity.id
_entity.type
_entity.pdbx_description
1 polymer ?
#
loop_
_entity_poly.entity_id
_entity_poly.type
_entity_poly.pdbx_seq_one_letter_code
_entity_poly.pdbx_strand_id
1 'polypeptide(L)'
;MSEHPSCMVPAFDMKQGVRTIFKLMAMDSQLIRLQALKLLGFFLSRSTHKRKYDVMSPYNLYTLLTDRLLLNEESLSLPTYNVLYEIMTEHISQQILYTRHPEPESHFRLENPMILKVVATLVRQSKQTDQLLEVKKLFLSDMTLLCNNNRENRRTVLQMSVWQEWLIAMAYIHPQNTEEQKLSDMVYALFRMLLHHAIKYEYGGWRVWVDTLAIVHSK
;
A
#
# COMPACT_ATOMS: atom_id res chain seq x y z
N MET A 1 -22.94 -7.14 10.37
CA MET A 1 -22.62 -7.91 9.14
C MET A 1 -21.18 -8.40 9.09
N SER A 2 -20.17 -7.60 9.48
CA SER A 2 -18.75 -7.99 9.50
C SER A 2 -18.41 -9.16 10.45
N GLU A 3 -19.30 -9.46 11.41
CA GLU A 3 -19.23 -10.59 12.36
C GLU A 3 -19.75 -11.92 11.77
N HIS A 4 -20.37 -11.90 10.58
CA HIS A 4 -20.87 -13.11 9.89
C HIS A 4 -20.35 -13.18 8.44
N PRO A 5 -19.06 -13.52 8.24
CA PRO A 5 -18.40 -13.55 6.92
C PRO A 5 -19.11 -14.41 5.88
N SER A 6 -19.64 -15.57 6.29
CA SER A 6 -20.32 -16.54 5.45
C SER A 6 -21.57 -15.98 4.76
N CYS A 7 -22.25 -15.02 5.39
CA CYS A 7 -23.40 -14.33 4.81
C CYS A 7 -23.00 -13.03 4.12
N MET A 8 -21.97 -12.35 4.62
CA MET A 8 -21.57 -11.03 4.13
C MET A 8 -21.03 -11.08 2.71
N VAL A 9 -20.07 -11.96 2.42
CA VAL A 9 -19.42 -12.02 1.10
C VAL A 9 -20.42 -12.37 -0.03
N PRO A 10 -21.26 -13.42 0.09
CA PRO A 10 -22.25 -13.73 -0.95
C PRO A 10 -23.30 -12.63 -1.14
N ALA A 11 -23.75 -11.99 -0.05
CA ALA A 11 -24.70 -10.87 -0.15
C ALA A 11 -24.07 -9.66 -0.84
N PHE A 12 -22.80 -9.38 -0.54
CA PHE A 12 -22.03 -8.31 -1.16
C PHE A 12 -21.91 -8.52 -2.67
N ASP A 13 -21.60 -9.74 -3.09
CA ASP A 13 -21.50 -10.12 -4.50
C ASP A 13 -22.85 -10.02 -5.24
N MET A 14 -23.90 -10.60 -4.67
CA MET A 14 -25.25 -10.57 -5.24
C MET A 14 -25.75 -9.14 -5.46
N LYS A 15 -25.34 -8.19 -4.61
CA LYS A 15 -25.73 -6.79 -4.68
C LYS A 15 -24.72 -5.90 -5.44
N GLN A 16 -23.75 -6.50 -6.15
CA GLN A 16 -22.73 -5.73 -6.89
C GLN A 16 -21.96 -4.75 -5.99
N GLY A 17 -21.68 -5.16 -4.74
CA GLY A 17 -21.13 -4.30 -3.69
C GLY A 17 -19.82 -3.63 -4.09
N VAL A 18 -18.92 -4.34 -4.78
CA VAL A 18 -17.64 -3.79 -5.25
C VAL A 18 -17.88 -2.60 -6.19
N ARG A 19 -18.81 -2.75 -7.15
CA ARG A 19 -19.16 -1.67 -8.07
C ARG A 19 -19.74 -0.46 -7.33
N THR A 20 -20.56 -0.70 -6.31
CA THR A 20 -21.12 0.36 -5.46
C THR A 20 -20.01 1.09 -4.68
N ILE A 21 -19.04 0.38 -4.10
CA ILE A 21 -17.88 0.99 -3.43
C ILE A 21 -17.15 1.94 -4.38
N PHE A 22 -16.80 1.48 -5.59
CA PHE A 22 -16.06 2.30 -6.54
C PHE A 22 -16.84 3.53 -7.03
N LYS A 23 -18.18 3.49 -7.01
CA LYS A 23 -19.02 4.69 -7.22
C LYS A 23 -18.96 5.64 -6.02
N LEU A 24 -19.06 5.11 -4.79
CA LEU A 24 -19.01 5.91 -3.57
C LEU A 24 -17.65 6.60 -3.36
N MET A 25 -16.56 5.98 -3.81
CA MET A 25 -15.23 6.59 -3.80
C MET A 25 -15.11 7.83 -4.72
N ALA A 26 -16.05 8.04 -5.63
CA ALA A 26 -16.08 9.23 -6.47
C ALA A 26 -16.91 10.39 -5.88
N MET A 27 -17.52 10.21 -4.70
CA MET A 27 -18.32 11.25 -4.04
C MET A 27 -17.46 12.37 -3.46
N ASP A 28 -18.00 13.59 -3.40
CA ASP A 28 -17.29 14.78 -2.90
C ASP A 28 -16.94 14.69 -1.40
N SER A 29 -17.79 14.03 -0.61
CA SER A 29 -17.57 13.85 0.82
C SER A 29 -16.44 12.85 1.09
N GLN A 30 -15.34 13.33 1.68
CA GLN A 30 -14.22 12.49 2.09
C GLN A 30 -14.65 11.38 3.06
N LEU A 31 -15.56 11.68 3.99
CA LEU A 31 -16.07 10.67 4.92
C LEU A 31 -16.74 9.50 4.18
N ILE A 32 -17.57 9.78 3.16
CA ILE A 32 -18.21 8.73 2.36
C ILE A 32 -17.15 7.88 1.64
N ARG A 33 -16.12 8.53 1.06
CA ARG A 33 -15.03 7.81 0.38
C ARG A 33 -14.25 6.91 1.35
N LEU A 34 -13.91 7.40 2.53
CA LEU A 34 -13.20 6.64 3.57
C LEU A 34 -14.04 5.47 4.08
N GLN A 35 -15.34 5.65 4.27
CA GLN A 35 -16.25 4.56 4.65
C GLN A 35 -16.41 3.52 3.53
N ALA A 36 -16.42 3.94 2.27
CA ALA A 36 -16.42 3.02 1.13
C ALA A 36 -15.14 2.18 1.08
N LEU A 37 -13.97 2.80 1.32
CA LEU A 37 -12.70 2.07 1.46
C LEU A 37 -12.73 1.08 2.62
N LYS A 38 -13.27 1.46 3.78
CA LYS A 38 -13.42 0.54 4.93
C LYS A 38 -14.28 -0.67 4.59
N LEU A 39 -15.40 -0.46 3.90
CA LEU A 39 -16.25 -1.55 3.42
C LEU A 39 -15.49 -2.48 2.47
N LEU A 40 -14.63 -1.93 1.60
CA LEU A 40 -13.76 -2.74 0.74
C LEU A 40 -12.79 -3.57 1.58
N GLY A 41 -12.17 -2.95 2.59
CA GLY A 41 -11.28 -3.64 3.53
C GLY A 41 -11.96 -4.79 4.25
N PHE A 42 -13.18 -4.59 4.78
CA PHE A 42 -13.95 -5.67 5.39
C PHE A 42 -14.30 -6.79 4.41
N PHE A 43 -14.65 -6.45 3.17
CA PHE A 43 -14.92 -7.45 2.14
C PHE A 43 -13.66 -8.28 1.84
N LEU A 44 -12.51 -7.62 1.66
CA LEU A 44 -11.24 -8.28 1.37
C LEU A 44 -10.78 -9.16 2.54
N SER A 45 -10.81 -8.64 3.78
CA SER A 45 -10.36 -9.39 4.97
C SER A 45 -11.20 -10.62 5.30
N ARG A 46 -12.39 -10.73 4.72
CA ARG A 46 -13.28 -11.90 4.85
C ARG A 46 -13.30 -12.79 3.60
N SER A 47 -12.59 -12.40 2.54
CA SER A 47 -12.51 -13.12 1.29
C SER A 47 -11.30 -14.07 1.27
N THR A 48 -11.43 -15.21 0.58
CA THR A 48 -10.29 -16.09 0.33
C THR A 48 -9.31 -15.43 -0.65
N HIS A 49 -8.03 -15.85 -0.67
CA HIS A 49 -7.05 -15.33 -1.64
C HIS A 49 -7.54 -15.43 -3.09
N LYS A 50 -8.13 -16.57 -3.46
CA LYS A 50 -8.71 -16.76 -4.80
C LYS A 50 -9.82 -15.73 -5.07
N ARG A 51 -10.70 -15.49 -4.11
CA ARG A 51 -11.80 -14.52 -4.27
C ARG A 51 -11.27 -13.09 -4.41
N LYS A 52 -10.31 -12.69 -3.58
CA LYS A 52 -9.63 -11.37 -3.69
C LYS A 52 -9.07 -11.19 -5.10
N TYR A 53 -8.37 -12.20 -5.61
CA TYR A 53 -7.81 -12.19 -6.96
C TYR A 53 -8.90 -12.08 -8.03
N ASP A 54 -9.91 -12.95 -8.01
CA ASP A 54 -10.99 -12.99 -9.02
C ASP A 54 -11.79 -11.68 -9.08
N VAL A 55 -11.86 -10.94 -7.98
CA VAL A 55 -12.57 -9.66 -7.91
C VAL A 55 -11.67 -8.49 -8.31
N MET A 56 -10.47 -8.39 -7.73
CA MET A 56 -9.63 -7.20 -7.85
C MET A 56 -8.76 -7.18 -9.11
N SER A 57 -8.31 -8.34 -9.57
CA SER A 57 -7.30 -8.44 -10.65
C SER A 57 -7.88 -8.27 -12.06
N PRO A 58 -8.95 -8.97 -12.48
CA PRO A 58 -9.38 -8.98 -13.89
C PRO A 58 -9.74 -7.60 -14.46
N TYR A 59 -10.21 -6.70 -13.59
CA TYR A 59 -10.63 -5.34 -13.97
C TYR A 59 -9.67 -4.26 -13.49
N ASN A 60 -8.45 -4.63 -13.09
CA ASN A 60 -7.42 -3.70 -12.57
C ASN A 60 -7.95 -2.77 -11.47
N LEU A 61 -8.73 -3.32 -10.52
CA LEU A 61 -9.41 -2.51 -9.51
C LEU A 61 -8.43 -1.80 -8.57
N TYR A 62 -7.21 -2.32 -8.39
CA TYR A 62 -6.15 -1.60 -7.67
C TYR A 62 -5.70 -0.32 -8.39
N THR A 63 -5.61 -0.33 -9.72
CA THR A 63 -5.31 0.88 -10.48
C THR A 63 -6.47 1.86 -10.42
N LEU A 64 -7.70 1.36 -10.61
CA LEU A 64 -8.90 2.19 -10.49
C LEU A 64 -9.03 2.79 -9.08
N LEU A 65 -8.54 2.11 -8.04
CA LEU A 65 -8.52 2.62 -6.67
C LEU A 65 -7.70 3.90 -6.57
N THR A 66 -6.49 3.89 -7.15
CA THR A 66 -5.63 5.07 -7.26
C THR A 66 -6.36 6.22 -7.98
N ASP A 67 -6.92 5.93 -9.17
CA ASP A 67 -7.59 6.95 -9.99
C ASP A 67 -8.75 7.59 -9.23
N ARG A 68 -9.57 6.78 -8.54
CA ARG A 68 -10.73 7.26 -7.78
C ARG A 68 -10.33 8.14 -6.60
N LEU A 69 -9.25 7.80 -5.89
CA LEU A 69 -8.80 8.58 -4.74
C LEU A 69 -8.23 9.94 -5.15
N LEU A 70 -7.63 10.03 -6.34
CA LEU A 70 -7.12 11.29 -6.88
C LEU A 70 -8.17 12.17 -7.57
N LEU A 71 -9.43 11.69 -7.72
CA LEU A 71 -10.49 12.49 -8.34
C LEU A 71 -10.84 13.76 -7.56
N ASN A 72 -10.83 13.66 -6.22
CA ASN A 72 -11.35 14.71 -5.33
C ASN A 72 -10.29 15.23 -4.33
N GLU A 73 -9.08 14.68 -4.35
CA GLU A 73 -7.96 15.09 -3.50
C GLU A 73 -6.69 15.26 -4.35
N GLU A 74 -6.07 16.43 -4.26
CA GLU A 74 -4.79 16.70 -4.96
C GLU A 74 -3.59 16.02 -4.26
N SER A 75 -3.76 15.57 -3.01
CA SER A 75 -2.67 15.01 -2.21
C SER A 75 -3.18 13.93 -1.26
N LEU A 76 -2.40 12.85 -1.09
CA LEU A 76 -2.71 11.75 -0.19
C LEU A 76 -2.76 12.22 1.26
N SER A 77 -3.94 12.14 1.86
CA SER A 77 -4.20 12.49 3.25
C SER A 77 -3.92 11.33 4.22
N LEU A 78 -3.56 11.67 5.47
CA LEU A 78 -3.29 10.68 6.53
C LEU A 78 -4.47 9.71 6.78
N PRO A 79 -5.74 10.14 6.88
CA PRO A 79 -6.85 9.22 7.08
C PRO A 79 -7.00 8.24 5.91
N THR A 80 -6.79 8.69 4.68
CA THR A 80 -6.82 7.83 3.50
C THR A 80 -5.69 6.79 3.56
N TYR A 81 -4.47 7.22 3.90
CA TYR A 81 -3.35 6.29 4.11
C TYR A 81 -3.65 5.27 5.23
N ASN A 82 -4.22 5.69 6.35
CA ASN A 82 -4.58 4.78 7.45
C ASN A 82 -5.53 3.67 6.99
N VAL A 83 -6.58 4.02 6.22
CA VAL A 83 -7.50 2.99 5.70
C VAL A 83 -6.78 2.06 4.72
N LEU A 84 -5.89 2.58 3.85
CA LEU A 84 -5.09 1.76 2.95
C LEU A 84 -4.14 0.82 3.72
N TYR A 85 -3.50 1.30 4.79
CA TYR A 85 -2.66 0.50 5.68
C TYR A 85 -3.46 -0.64 6.34
N GLU A 86 -4.66 -0.34 6.83
CA GLU A 86 -5.54 -1.37 7.38
C GLU A 86 -5.92 -2.41 6.32
N ILE A 87 -6.24 -2.00 5.08
CA ILE A 87 -6.52 -2.94 3.98
C ILE A 87 -5.29 -3.80 3.67
N MET A 88 -4.11 -3.18 3.61
CA MET A 88 -2.84 -3.83 3.30
C MET A 88 -2.52 -4.96 4.28
N THR A 89 -2.83 -4.77 5.56
CA THR A 89 -2.53 -5.70 6.67
C THR A 89 -3.74 -6.53 7.11
N GLU A 90 -4.94 -6.18 6.63
CA GLU A 90 -6.25 -6.75 7.01
C GLU A 90 -6.68 -6.56 8.47
N HIS A 91 -6.03 -5.65 9.21
CA HIS A 91 -6.45 -5.23 10.55
C HIS A 91 -7.44 -4.06 10.47
N ILE A 92 -8.63 -4.33 9.93
CA ILE A 92 -9.66 -3.30 9.69
C ILE A 92 -10.35 -2.88 10.99
N SER A 93 -10.27 -1.60 11.32
CA SER A 93 -11.01 -0.99 12.42
C SER A 93 -12.37 -0.44 11.97
N GLN A 94 -13.35 -0.36 12.87
CA GLN A 94 -14.70 0.12 12.53
C GLN A 94 -14.77 1.64 12.30
N GLN A 95 -13.93 2.40 12.99
CA GLN A 95 -13.93 3.86 12.93
C GLN A 95 -12.89 4.38 11.93
N ILE A 96 -13.07 5.61 11.46
CA ILE A 96 -12.04 6.29 10.67
C ILE A 96 -11.00 6.85 11.64
N LEU A 97 -9.75 6.46 11.43
CA LEU A 97 -8.64 7.00 12.20
C LEU A 97 -8.09 8.24 11.51
N TYR A 98 -8.15 9.38 12.21
CA TYR A 98 -7.63 10.67 11.72
C TYR A 98 -6.24 11.01 12.26
N THR A 99 -5.74 10.24 13.22
CA THR A 99 -4.39 10.34 13.78
C THR A 99 -3.50 9.23 13.23
N ARG A 100 -2.20 9.27 13.53
CA ARG A 100 -1.29 8.17 13.19
C ARG A 100 -1.79 6.86 13.81
N HIS A 101 -1.76 5.77 13.04
CA HIS A 101 -2.07 4.42 13.55
C HIS A 101 -0.92 3.88 14.43
N PRO A 102 -1.20 2.88 15.30
CA PRO A 102 -0.16 2.20 16.06
C PRO A 102 0.90 1.59 15.14
N GLU A 103 2.12 1.42 15.64
CA GLU A 103 3.19 0.77 14.89
C GLU A 103 2.83 -0.68 14.52
N PRO A 104 3.27 -1.18 13.35
CA PRO A 104 3.03 -2.57 12.96
C PRO A 104 3.62 -3.56 13.97
N GLU A 105 2.83 -4.55 14.37
CA GLU A 105 3.35 -5.64 15.19
C GLU A 105 4.18 -6.61 14.32
N SER A 106 5.19 -7.24 14.92
CA SER A 106 6.16 -8.09 14.19
C SER A 106 5.52 -9.28 13.46
N HIS A 107 4.34 -9.72 13.91
CA HIS A 107 3.60 -10.85 13.34
C HIS A 107 2.67 -10.44 12.18
N PHE A 108 2.47 -9.14 11.94
CA PHE A 108 1.61 -8.65 10.86
C PHE A 108 2.16 -9.05 9.49
N ARG A 109 1.24 -9.35 8.57
CA ARG A 109 1.55 -9.77 7.21
C ARG A 109 0.98 -8.81 6.18
N LEU A 110 1.61 -8.80 5.00
CA LEU A 110 1.10 -8.12 3.83
C LEU A 110 0.01 -8.99 3.17
N GLU A 111 -1.22 -8.86 3.64
CA GLU A 111 -2.37 -9.65 3.17
C GLU A 111 -2.95 -9.13 1.84
N ASN A 112 -2.84 -7.82 1.58
CA ASN A 112 -3.16 -7.20 0.29
C ASN A 112 -1.95 -6.41 -0.25
N PRO A 113 -0.90 -7.10 -0.73
CA PRO A 113 0.37 -6.46 -1.08
C PRO A 113 0.26 -5.44 -2.22
N MET A 114 -0.71 -5.58 -3.12
CA MET A 114 -0.93 -4.60 -4.20
C MET A 114 -1.31 -3.21 -3.69
N ILE A 115 -1.79 -3.07 -2.45
CA ILE A 115 -2.02 -1.76 -1.83
C ILE A 115 -0.73 -0.97 -1.65
N LEU A 116 0.41 -1.62 -1.47
CA LEU A 116 1.72 -0.96 -1.44
C LEU A 116 1.97 -0.16 -2.74
N LYS A 117 1.63 -0.76 -3.89
CA LYS A 117 1.74 -0.11 -5.21
C LYS A 117 0.74 1.05 -5.35
N VAL A 118 -0.48 0.88 -4.83
CA VAL A 118 -1.49 1.96 -4.79
C VAL A 118 -0.95 3.15 -4.01
N VAL A 119 -0.48 2.95 -2.77
CA VAL A 119 0.07 4.01 -1.92
C VAL A 119 1.24 4.70 -2.59
N ALA A 120 2.21 3.97 -3.13
CA ALA A 120 3.35 4.60 -3.80
C ALA A 120 2.97 5.38 -5.06
N THR A 121 1.94 4.93 -5.79
CA THR A 121 1.42 5.68 -6.94
C THR A 121 0.74 6.97 -6.49
N LEU A 122 -0.07 6.91 -5.42
CA LEU A 122 -0.71 8.09 -4.81
C LEU A 122 0.34 9.09 -4.33
N VAL A 123 1.36 8.64 -3.59
CA VAL A 123 2.46 9.50 -3.12
C VAL A 123 3.15 10.21 -4.29
N ARG A 124 3.41 9.49 -5.39
CA ARG A 124 4.07 10.04 -6.58
C ARG A 124 3.21 11.06 -7.32
N GLN A 125 1.90 10.84 -7.42
CA GLN A 125 0.97 11.70 -8.17
C GLN A 125 0.40 12.85 -7.33
N SER A 126 0.59 12.81 -6.01
CA SER A 126 0.14 13.84 -5.10
C SER A 126 0.95 15.13 -5.25
N LYS A 127 0.25 16.26 -5.10
CA LYS A 127 0.86 17.57 -4.87
C LYS A 127 1.72 17.52 -3.62
N GLN A 128 2.96 17.99 -3.73
CA GLN A 128 3.92 18.01 -2.63
C GLN A 128 3.48 19.01 -1.57
N THR A 129 3.33 18.52 -0.34
CA THR A 129 2.92 19.28 0.84
C THR A 129 3.61 18.70 2.07
N ASP A 130 3.68 19.45 3.17
CA ASP A 130 4.24 18.93 4.43
C ASP A 130 3.44 17.74 4.96
N GLN A 131 2.11 17.76 4.78
CA GLN A 131 1.25 16.63 5.15
C GLN A 131 1.60 15.36 4.37
N LEU A 132 1.82 15.49 3.05
CA LEU A 132 2.25 14.37 2.21
C LEU A 132 3.62 13.85 2.64
N LEU A 133 4.54 14.75 3.00
CA LEU A 133 5.88 14.37 3.46
C LEU A 133 5.79 13.50 4.73
N GLU A 134 4.92 13.87 5.67
CA GLU A 134 4.68 13.07 6.89
C GLU A 134 4.05 11.71 6.58
N VAL A 135 3.08 11.65 5.66
CA VAL A 135 2.50 10.37 5.20
C VAL A 135 3.55 9.50 4.52
N LYS A 136 4.45 10.08 3.73
CA LYS A 136 5.54 9.38 3.05
C LYS A 136 6.55 8.79 4.04
N LYS A 137 6.93 9.54 5.09
CA LYS A 137 7.77 9.05 6.19
C LYS A 137 7.08 7.88 6.92
N LEU A 138 5.80 8.04 7.24
CA LEU A 138 5.01 7.00 7.89
C LEU A 138 4.98 5.72 7.05
N PHE A 139 4.66 5.84 5.75
CA PHE A 139 4.65 4.71 4.83
C PHE A 139 5.98 3.95 4.78
N LEU A 140 7.11 4.66 4.67
CA LEU A 140 8.44 4.04 4.66
C LEU A 140 8.79 3.39 6.00
N SER A 141 8.37 4.01 7.11
CA SER A 141 8.53 3.45 8.46
C SER A 141 7.76 2.13 8.59
N ASP A 142 6.49 2.11 8.17
CA ASP A 142 5.64 0.94 8.26
C ASP A 142 6.14 -0.20 7.38
N MET A 143 6.55 0.10 6.14
CA MET A 143 7.16 -0.90 5.26
C MET A 143 8.43 -1.49 5.88
N THR A 144 9.26 -0.66 6.51
CA THR A 144 10.48 -1.10 7.19
C THR A 144 10.13 -2.03 8.34
N LEU A 145 9.19 -1.66 9.19
CA LEU A 145 8.77 -2.46 10.35
C LEU A 145 8.09 -3.77 9.93
N LEU A 146 7.17 -3.73 8.97
CA LEU A 146 6.51 -4.92 8.42
C LEU A 146 7.49 -5.90 7.77
N CYS A 147 8.55 -5.41 7.13
CA CYS A 147 9.60 -6.25 6.56
C CYS A 147 10.69 -6.61 7.58
N ASN A 148 10.76 -5.94 8.72
CA ASN A 148 11.77 -6.21 9.73
C ASN A 148 11.52 -7.56 10.39
N ASN A 149 12.54 -8.42 10.43
CA ASN A 149 12.44 -9.79 10.94
C ASN A 149 11.32 -10.67 10.35
N ASN A 150 10.66 -10.25 9.27
CA ASN A 150 9.59 -11.00 8.62
C ASN A 150 10.00 -11.39 7.19
N ARG A 151 10.49 -12.64 7.06
CA ARG A 151 10.98 -13.18 5.77
C ARG A 151 9.88 -13.27 4.72
N GLU A 152 8.65 -13.56 5.13
CA GLU A 152 7.53 -13.71 4.21
C GLU A 152 7.15 -12.37 3.60
N ASN A 153 7.03 -11.31 4.41
CA ASN A 153 6.75 -9.97 3.89
C ASN A 153 7.84 -9.50 2.92
N ARG A 154 9.13 -9.77 3.20
CA ARG A 154 10.23 -9.47 2.26
C ARG A 154 10.05 -10.20 0.94
N ARG A 155 9.76 -11.50 0.99
CA ARG A 155 9.50 -12.31 -0.22
C ARG A 155 8.31 -11.76 -1.01
N THR A 156 7.21 -11.42 -0.33
CA THR A 156 6.03 -10.82 -0.95
C THR A 156 6.39 -9.55 -1.70
N VAL A 157 7.13 -8.61 -1.09
CA VAL A 157 7.58 -7.38 -1.76
C VAL A 157 8.49 -7.70 -2.95
N LEU A 158 9.46 -8.61 -2.78
CA LEU A 158 10.40 -8.98 -3.85
C LEU A 158 9.73 -9.62 -5.08
N GLN A 159 8.58 -10.26 -4.89
CA GLN A 159 7.78 -10.84 -5.98
C GLN A 159 6.88 -9.81 -6.67
N MET A 160 6.72 -8.61 -6.11
CA MET A 160 5.92 -7.56 -6.75
C MET A 160 6.63 -7.00 -7.98
N SER A 161 5.87 -6.84 -9.06
CA SER A 161 6.36 -6.18 -10.28
C SER A 161 6.84 -4.76 -9.98
N VAL A 162 7.97 -4.37 -10.58
CA VAL A 162 8.54 -3.01 -10.59
C VAL A 162 8.79 -2.39 -9.21
N TRP A 163 8.66 -3.16 -8.13
CA TRP A 163 9.51 -3.05 -6.93
C TRP A 163 10.28 -1.77 -6.63
N GLN A 164 11.37 -1.72 -7.37
CA GLN A 164 12.48 -0.84 -7.16
C GLN A 164 12.14 0.55 -7.67
N GLU A 165 11.38 0.65 -8.76
CA GLU A 165 11.05 1.94 -9.37
C GLU A 165 10.24 2.83 -8.43
N TRP A 166 9.26 2.25 -7.72
CA TRP A 166 8.40 3.01 -6.81
C TRP A 166 9.15 3.42 -5.55
N LEU A 167 9.99 2.55 -4.99
CA LEU A 167 10.82 2.92 -3.85
C LEU A 167 11.86 3.98 -4.23
N ILE A 168 12.58 3.83 -5.36
CA ILE A 168 13.57 4.82 -5.81
C ILE A 168 12.90 6.16 -6.11
N ALA A 169 11.70 6.16 -6.70
CA ALA A 169 10.96 7.39 -6.97
C ALA A 169 10.60 8.17 -5.71
N MET A 170 10.66 7.55 -4.53
CA MET A 170 10.47 8.24 -3.26
C MET A 170 11.76 8.85 -2.70
N ALA A 171 12.94 8.42 -3.11
CA ALA A 171 14.21 9.00 -2.63
C ALA A 171 14.56 10.31 -3.35
N TYR A 172 15.30 11.18 -2.66
CA TYR A 172 15.98 12.32 -3.25
C TYR A 172 17.41 11.90 -3.57
N ILE A 173 17.78 11.89 -4.86
CA ILE A 173 19.15 11.51 -5.28
C ILE A 173 20.16 12.56 -4.78
N HIS A 174 19.76 13.83 -4.82
CA HIS A 174 20.56 14.97 -4.38
C HIS A 174 19.78 15.77 -3.33
N PRO A 175 19.68 15.28 -2.08
CA PRO A 175 18.91 15.94 -1.04
C PRO A 175 19.49 17.33 -0.73
N GLN A 176 18.62 18.34 -0.66
CA GLN A 176 18.98 19.74 -0.42
C GLN A 176 18.90 20.13 1.06
N ASN A 177 18.25 19.31 1.87
CA ASN A 177 18.06 19.54 3.29
C ASN A 177 18.05 18.23 4.09
N THR A 178 18.14 18.36 5.42
CA THR A 178 18.19 17.22 6.34
C THR A 178 16.96 16.32 6.27
N GLU A 179 15.78 16.87 5.97
CA GLU A 179 14.55 16.08 5.89
C GLU A 179 14.51 15.21 4.62
N GLU A 180 14.96 15.75 3.49
CA GLU A 180 15.15 14.97 2.25
C GLU A 180 16.22 13.89 2.41
N GLN A 181 17.31 14.20 3.11
CA GLN A 181 18.35 13.22 3.43
C GLN A 181 17.78 12.07 4.26
N LYS A 182 17.10 12.36 5.37
CA LYS A 182 16.47 11.35 6.23
C LYS A 182 15.51 10.47 5.44
N LEU A 183 14.70 11.05 4.57
CA LEU A 183 13.75 10.30 3.77
C LEU A 183 14.46 9.35 2.80
N SER A 184 15.53 9.82 2.17
CA SER A 184 16.36 8.99 1.28
C SER A 184 17.05 7.86 2.05
N ASP A 185 17.54 8.13 3.26
CA ASP A 185 18.13 7.12 4.15
C ASP A 185 17.12 6.02 4.50
N MET A 186 15.85 6.36 4.76
CA MET A 186 14.78 5.38 4.98
C MET A 186 14.56 4.49 3.76
N VAL A 187 14.51 5.08 2.56
CA VAL A 187 14.40 4.33 1.30
C VAL A 187 15.59 3.39 1.12
N TYR A 188 16.82 3.88 1.30
CA TYR A 188 18.04 3.09 1.15
C TYR A 188 18.15 1.97 2.17
N ALA A 189 17.71 2.21 3.42
CA ALA A 189 17.66 1.17 4.46
C ALA A 189 16.70 0.04 4.07
N LEU A 190 15.49 0.39 3.60
CA LEU A 190 14.51 -0.58 3.13
C LEU A 190 15.02 -1.36 1.91
N PHE A 191 15.62 -0.67 0.93
CA PHE A 191 16.27 -1.29 -0.22
C PHE A 191 17.35 -2.29 0.19
N ARG A 192 18.25 -1.87 1.07
CA ARG A 192 19.36 -2.72 1.55
C ARG A 192 18.82 -3.99 2.21
N MET A 193 17.77 -3.87 3.03
CA MET A 193 17.12 -5.02 3.66
C MET A 193 16.54 -6.00 2.63
N LEU A 194 15.82 -5.49 1.62
CA LEU A 194 15.19 -6.30 0.58
C LEU A 194 16.22 -6.96 -0.34
N LEU A 195 17.23 -6.20 -0.82
CA LEU A 195 18.28 -6.73 -1.70
C LEU A 195 19.17 -7.75 -0.98
N HIS A 196 19.53 -7.49 0.27
CA HIS A 196 20.28 -8.46 1.07
C HIS A 196 19.49 -9.76 1.23
N HIS A 197 18.17 -9.67 1.49
CA HIS A 197 17.31 -10.85 1.57
C HIS A 197 17.24 -11.59 0.23
N ALA A 198 17.05 -10.87 -0.88
CA ALA A 198 16.99 -11.44 -2.22
C ALA A 198 18.27 -12.25 -2.54
N ILE A 199 19.44 -11.65 -2.39
CA ILE A 199 20.73 -12.30 -2.71
C ILE A 199 20.98 -13.50 -1.81
N LYS A 200 20.69 -13.37 -0.50
CA LYS A 200 21.06 -14.39 0.48
C LYS A 200 20.09 -15.58 0.52
N TYR A 201 18.80 -15.37 0.23
CA TYR A 201 17.77 -16.36 0.52
C TYR A 201 16.85 -16.70 -0.66
N GLU A 202 16.76 -15.88 -1.70
CA GLU A 202 15.86 -16.14 -2.83
C GLU A 202 16.62 -16.74 -4.01
N TYR A 203 16.06 -17.81 -4.60
CA TYR A 203 16.65 -18.43 -5.77
C TYR A 203 16.66 -17.45 -6.96
N GLY A 204 17.84 -17.22 -7.54
CA GLY A 204 18.00 -16.23 -8.61
C GLY A 204 17.94 -14.78 -8.13
N GLY A 205 18.04 -14.51 -6.82
CA GLY A 205 17.99 -13.15 -6.26
C GLY A 205 19.08 -12.20 -6.77
N TRP A 206 20.17 -12.71 -7.34
CA TRP A 206 21.17 -11.89 -8.04
C TRP A 206 20.57 -11.13 -9.24
N ARG A 207 19.52 -11.66 -9.89
CA ARG A 207 18.80 -10.98 -10.98
C ARG A 207 18.11 -9.71 -10.49
N VAL A 208 17.47 -9.80 -9.31
CA VAL A 208 16.86 -8.63 -8.65
C VAL A 208 17.88 -7.52 -8.44
N TRP A 209 19.11 -7.89 -8.04
CA TRP A 209 20.18 -6.92 -7.87
C TRP A 209 20.63 -6.29 -9.21
N VAL A 210 20.81 -7.09 -10.25
CA VAL A 210 21.14 -6.60 -11.61
C VAL A 210 20.07 -5.65 -12.14
N ASP A 211 18.80 -6.02 -12.01
CA ASP A 211 17.66 -5.18 -12.42
C ASP A 211 17.63 -3.86 -11.65
N THR A 212 17.96 -3.90 -10.35
CA THR A 212 18.02 -2.71 -9.51
C THR A 212 19.09 -1.74 -9.98
N LEU A 213 20.29 -2.23 -10.32
CA LEU A 213 21.35 -1.40 -10.87
C LEU A 213 20.95 -0.78 -12.21
N ALA A 214 20.32 -1.55 -13.09
CA ALA A 214 19.85 -1.04 -14.38
C ALA A 214 18.87 0.13 -14.20
N ILE A 215 17.91 0.00 -13.26
CA ILE A 215 16.94 1.06 -12.95
C ILE A 215 17.64 2.30 -12.39
N VAL A 216 18.57 2.14 -11.44
CA VAL A 216 19.29 3.26 -10.84
C VAL A 216 20.13 4.01 -11.89
N HIS A 217 20.82 3.29 -12.78
CA HIS A 217 21.61 3.91 -13.85
C HIS A 217 20.78 4.62 -14.93
N SER A 218 19.50 4.27 -15.06
CA SER A 218 18.60 4.90 -16.03
C SER A 218 18.01 6.24 -15.57
N LYS A 219 18.21 6.62 -14.30
CA LYS A 219 17.69 7.86 -13.68
C LYS A 219 18.82 8.84 -13.42
#